data_AF-A0A8F5GVS1-F1
#
_entry.id   AF-A0A8F5GVS1-F1
#
_cell.length_a   1.000
_cell.length_b   1.000
_cell.length_c   1.000
_cell.angle_alpha   90.00
_cell.angle_beta   90.00
_cell.angle_gamma   90.00
#
_symmetry.space_group_name_H-M   'P 1'
#
loop_
_entity.id
_entity.type
_entity.pdbx_description
1 polymer ?
#
loop_
_entity_poly.entity_id
_entity_poly.type
_entity_poly.pdbx_seq_one_letter_code
_entity_poly.pdbx_strand_id
1 'polypeptide(L)'
;MGDIKKLKGYVGHIKINEEGKIEESSNIDYSSKLVDIIKFNLKKGNEEAKELGFNKINGFAMFGSDKSLTFMKGLAIVVDNEKADWQDLFTYYTYNKTFIITGVVLVILSILLFYYGLLTSVFNFMAPEPRIYIPTILLLIGVIFLALSKSTFSYRLE
;
A
#
# COMPACT_ATOMS: atom_id res chain seq x y z
N MET A 1 0.38 -7.63 -1.15
CA MET A 1 -0.37 -6.73 -2.07
C MET A 1 -1.71 -7.38 -2.34
N GLY A 2 -2.79 -6.59 -2.48
CA GLY A 2 -4.11 -7.15 -2.83
C GLY A 2 -4.16 -7.62 -4.29
N ASP A 3 -5.27 -8.22 -4.69
CA ASP A 3 -5.50 -8.61 -6.08
C ASP A 3 -5.69 -7.36 -6.97
N ILE A 4 -4.69 -7.05 -7.81
CA ILE A 4 -4.68 -5.89 -8.73
C ILE A 4 -5.90 -5.92 -9.66
N LYS A 5 -6.36 -7.11 -10.06
CA LYS A 5 -7.46 -7.28 -11.01
C LYS A 5 -8.80 -6.84 -10.45
N LYS A 6 -8.92 -6.66 -9.13
CA LYS A 6 -10.14 -6.17 -8.47
C LYS A 6 -10.25 -4.64 -8.44
N LEU A 7 -9.24 -3.92 -8.93
CA LEU A 7 -9.30 -2.46 -9.05
C LEU A 7 -10.36 -2.07 -10.09
N LYS A 8 -11.21 -1.10 -9.75
CA LYS A 8 -12.22 -0.59 -10.68
C LYS A 8 -11.53 0.05 -11.89
N GLY A 9 -12.03 -0.27 -13.07
CA GLY A 9 -11.43 0.19 -14.33
C GLY A 9 -10.11 -0.49 -14.68
N TYR A 10 -9.69 -1.58 -14.02
CA TYR A 10 -8.46 -2.29 -14.38
C TYR A 10 -8.47 -2.74 -15.85
N VAL A 11 -7.44 -2.34 -16.60
CA VAL A 11 -7.20 -2.75 -17.99
C VAL A 11 -6.02 -3.72 -18.06
N GLY A 12 -4.90 -3.36 -17.43
CA GLY A 12 -3.66 -4.14 -17.46
C GLY A 12 -2.63 -3.60 -16.47
N HIS A 13 -1.53 -4.34 -16.29
CA HIS A 13 -0.42 -3.87 -15.46
C HIS A 13 0.92 -4.43 -15.93
N ILE A 14 1.99 -3.75 -15.52
CA ILE A 14 3.37 -4.21 -15.64
C ILE A 14 4.08 -4.00 -14.31
N LYS A 15 4.77 -5.03 -13.85
CA LYS A 15 5.71 -4.94 -12.73
C LYS A 15 7.14 -4.93 -13.27
N ILE A 16 7.92 -3.96 -12.84
CA ILE A 16 9.34 -3.83 -13.15
C ILE A 16 10.18 -3.95 -11.88
N ASN A 17 11.36 -4.57 -12.00
CA ASN A 17 12.35 -4.62 -10.94
C ASN A 17 13.17 -3.30 -10.87
N GLU A 18 14.10 -3.22 -9.92
CA GLU A 18 14.98 -2.05 -9.75
C GLU A 18 15.91 -1.80 -10.96
N GLU A 19 16.24 -2.84 -11.72
CA GLU A 19 17.02 -2.76 -12.96
C GLU A 19 16.16 -2.31 -14.17
N GLY A 20 14.84 -2.16 -13.98
CA GLY A 20 13.89 -1.80 -15.02
C GLY A 20 13.61 -2.91 -16.04
N LYS A 21 13.76 -4.18 -15.62
CA LYS A 21 13.31 -5.38 -16.35
C LYS A 21 11.89 -5.73 -15.94
N ILE A 22 11.12 -6.29 -16.86
CA ILE A 22 9.74 -6.73 -16.63
C ILE A 22 9.77 -8.02 -15.80
N GLU A 23 9.17 -8.00 -14.62
CA GLU A 23 8.93 -9.19 -13.79
C GLU A 23 7.57 -9.82 -14.10
N GLU A 24 6.56 -8.98 -14.35
CA GLU A 24 5.18 -9.40 -14.58
C GLU A 24 4.53 -8.46 -15.59
N SER A 25 3.72 -9.00 -16.49
CA SER A 25 2.87 -8.21 -17.37
C SER A 25 1.56 -8.95 -17.60
N SER A 26 0.45 -8.22 -17.57
CA SER A 26 -0.88 -8.76 -17.82
C SER A 26 -1.70 -7.78 -18.64
N ASN A 27 -2.32 -8.29 -19.71
CA ASN A 27 -3.20 -7.53 -20.61
C ASN A 27 -2.57 -6.26 -21.20
N ILE A 28 -1.25 -6.27 -21.46
CA ILE A 28 -0.54 -5.18 -22.13
C ILE A 28 0.32 -5.74 -23.27
N ASP A 29 -0.17 -5.58 -24.50
CA ASP A 29 0.50 -6.07 -25.72
C ASP A 29 1.82 -5.35 -26.01
N TYR A 30 1.94 -4.09 -25.59
CA TYR A 30 3.11 -3.23 -25.85
C TYR A 30 3.98 -3.01 -24.60
N SER A 31 4.26 -4.10 -23.89
CA SER A 31 4.90 -4.04 -22.57
C SER A 31 6.27 -3.33 -22.57
N SER A 32 7.10 -3.57 -23.59
CA SER A 32 8.41 -2.93 -23.72
C SER A 32 8.32 -1.41 -23.88
N LYS A 33 7.47 -0.93 -24.78
CA LYS A 33 7.24 0.50 -24.99
C LYS A 33 6.73 1.19 -23.72
N LEU A 34 5.83 0.54 -22.98
CA LEU A 34 5.32 1.10 -21.73
C LEU A 34 6.44 1.25 -20.68
N VAL A 35 7.36 0.28 -20.60
CA VAL A 35 8.54 0.37 -19.73
C VAL A 35 9.45 1.53 -20.13
N ASP A 36 9.65 1.76 -21.43
CA ASP A 36 10.45 2.89 -21.90
C ASP A 36 9.80 4.23 -21.52
N ILE A 37 8.47 4.35 -21.65
CA ILE A 37 7.71 5.51 -21.18
C ILE A 37 7.88 5.71 -19.67
N ILE A 38 7.79 4.64 -18.88
CA ILE A 38 7.96 4.69 -17.42
C ILE A 38 9.37 5.17 -17.07
N LYS A 39 10.41 4.59 -17.70
CA LYS A 39 11.81 4.98 -17.46
C LYS A 39 12.06 6.44 -17.81
N PHE A 40 11.52 6.90 -18.94
CA PHE A 40 11.63 8.29 -19.37
C PHE A 40 11.01 9.24 -18.35
N ASN A 41 9.81 8.94 -17.88
CA ASN A 41 9.10 9.80 -16.92
C ASN A 41 9.72 9.76 -15.52
N LEU A 42 10.25 8.62 -15.09
CA LEU A 42 11.03 8.55 -13.86
C LEU A 42 12.29 9.40 -13.94
N LYS A 43 13.01 9.32 -15.07
CA LYS A 43 14.22 10.13 -15.28
C LYS A 43 13.88 11.62 -15.26
N LYS A 44 12.91 12.04 -16.07
CA LYS A 44 12.51 13.45 -16.18
C LYS A 44 11.95 13.99 -14.86
N GLY A 45 11.06 13.25 -14.21
CA GLY A 45 10.50 13.64 -12.91
C GLY A 45 11.57 13.71 -11.81
N ASN A 46 12.60 12.86 -11.84
CA ASN A 46 13.72 12.97 -10.90
C ASN A 46 14.62 14.18 -11.17
N GLU A 47 14.83 14.55 -12.45
CA GLU A 47 15.54 15.79 -12.80
C GLU A 47 14.80 17.01 -12.22
N GLU A 48 13.50 17.11 -12.45
CA GLU A 48 12.65 18.19 -11.94
C GLU A 48 12.57 18.19 -10.40
N ALA A 49 12.43 17.02 -9.78
CA ALA A 49 12.45 16.89 -8.33
C ALA A 49 13.75 17.44 -7.73
N LYS A 50 14.89 17.14 -8.36
CA LYS A 50 16.20 17.62 -7.91
C LYS A 50 16.35 19.14 -8.06
N GLU A 51 15.84 19.72 -9.14
CA GLU A 51 15.79 21.18 -9.32
C GLU A 51 14.98 21.86 -8.23
N LEU A 52 13.92 21.21 -7.74
CA LEU A 52 13.06 21.67 -6.66
C LEU A 52 13.57 21.32 -5.24
N GLY A 53 14.76 20.72 -5.12
CA GLY A 53 15.36 20.36 -3.83
C GLY A 53 14.86 19.04 -3.21
N PHE A 54 14.10 18.25 -3.96
CA PHE A 54 13.69 16.90 -3.56
C PHE A 54 14.70 15.83 -4.03
N ASN A 55 14.75 14.70 -3.32
CA ASN A 55 15.68 13.61 -3.68
C ASN A 55 15.24 12.82 -4.93
N LYS A 56 13.99 12.36 -4.96
CA LYS A 56 13.43 11.54 -6.06
C LYS A 56 11.90 11.54 -6.02
N ILE A 57 11.27 11.24 -7.15
CA ILE A 57 9.84 10.97 -7.20
C ILE A 57 9.54 9.54 -6.74
N ASN A 58 8.41 9.38 -6.04
CA ASN A 58 7.97 8.09 -5.51
C ASN A 58 7.08 7.30 -6.50
N GLY A 59 6.54 8.01 -7.49
CA GLY A 59 5.63 7.53 -8.50
C GLY A 59 5.10 8.69 -9.33
N PHE A 60 4.31 8.37 -10.35
CA PHE A 60 3.58 9.36 -11.15
C PHE A 60 2.25 8.78 -11.62
N ALA A 61 1.35 9.67 -12.05
CA ALA A 61 0.12 9.32 -12.74
C ALA A 61 0.04 10.14 -14.05
N MET A 62 -0.34 9.48 -15.14
CA MET A 62 -0.63 10.10 -16.43
C MET A 62 -2.09 9.93 -16.73
N PHE A 63 -2.78 11.04 -16.92
CA PHE A 63 -4.18 11.08 -17.26
C PHE A 63 -4.34 11.24 -18.77
N GLY A 64 -4.76 10.18 -19.46
CA GLY A 64 -5.16 10.25 -20.86
C GLY A 64 -6.64 10.62 -21.01
N SER A 65 -7.17 10.63 -22.24
CA SER A 65 -8.61 10.82 -22.46
C SER A 65 -9.40 9.60 -22.00
N ASP A 66 -9.03 8.41 -22.47
CA ASP A 66 -9.82 7.19 -22.29
C ASP A 66 -9.19 6.26 -21.25
N LYS A 67 -7.85 6.29 -21.16
CA LYS A 67 -7.06 5.45 -20.27
C LYS A 67 -6.02 6.27 -19.55
N SER A 68 -5.70 5.85 -18.35
CA SER A 68 -4.64 6.43 -17.55
C SER A 68 -3.63 5.39 -17.11
N LEU A 69 -2.41 5.85 -16.84
CA LEU A 69 -1.31 5.04 -16.35
C LEU A 69 -0.87 5.57 -14.99
N THR A 70 -0.87 4.72 -13.98
CA THR A 70 -0.29 5.02 -12.67
C THR A 70 0.95 4.16 -12.47
N PHE A 71 2.02 4.75 -11.95
CA PHE A 71 3.24 4.01 -11.64
C PHE A 71 3.74 4.36 -10.24
N MET A 72 3.98 3.35 -9.41
CA MET A 72 4.58 3.52 -8.09
C MET A 72 5.13 2.18 -7.58
N LYS A 73 6.26 2.20 -6.85
CA LYS A 73 6.92 1.00 -6.29
C LYS A 73 7.16 -0.13 -7.32
N GLY A 74 7.58 0.22 -8.54
CA GLY A 74 7.83 -0.76 -9.59
C GLY A 74 6.57 -1.37 -10.21
N LEU A 75 5.36 -0.93 -9.84
CA LEU A 75 4.12 -1.43 -10.42
C LEU A 75 3.42 -0.32 -11.22
N ALA A 76 3.24 -0.58 -12.51
CA ALA A 76 2.49 0.25 -13.44
C ALA A 76 1.09 -0.37 -13.63
N ILE A 77 0.03 0.39 -13.44
CA ILE A 77 -1.37 -0.05 -13.65
C ILE A 77 -2.00 0.87 -14.69
N VAL A 78 -2.62 0.26 -15.70
CA VAL A 78 -3.42 0.95 -16.70
C VAL A 78 -4.89 0.79 -16.33
N VAL A 79 -5.61 1.90 -16.31
CA VAL A 79 -7.03 1.94 -15.98
C VAL A 79 -7.85 2.69 -17.03
N ASP A 80 -9.10 2.27 -17.18
CA ASP A 80 -10.16 2.93 -17.95
C ASP A 80 -10.71 4.10 -17.12
N ASN A 81 -10.62 5.32 -17.66
CA ASN A 81 -10.93 6.55 -16.93
C ASN A 81 -12.40 6.68 -16.52
N GLU A 82 -13.33 6.13 -17.30
CA GLU A 82 -14.76 6.24 -17.01
C GLU A 82 -15.16 5.38 -15.79
N LYS A 83 -14.36 4.36 -15.49
CA LYS A 83 -14.63 3.38 -14.43
C LYS A 83 -13.65 3.47 -13.27
N ALA A 84 -12.51 4.12 -13.45
CA ALA A 84 -11.44 4.16 -12.47
C ALA A 84 -11.88 4.90 -11.20
N ASP A 85 -11.59 4.29 -10.06
CA ASP A 85 -11.70 4.94 -8.75
C ASP A 85 -10.28 5.30 -8.28
N TRP A 86 -9.98 6.58 -8.38
CA TRP A 86 -8.66 7.12 -8.04
C TRP A 86 -8.31 6.91 -6.58
N GLN A 87 -9.30 7.02 -5.68
CA GLN A 87 -9.09 6.79 -4.26
C GLN A 87 -8.73 5.33 -3.99
N ASP A 88 -9.39 4.38 -4.67
CA ASP A 88 -9.07 2.95 -4.58
C ASP A 88 -7.64 2.67 -5.09
N LEU A 89 -7.23 3.27 -6.20
CA LEU A 89 -5.88 3.15 -6.75
C LEU A 89 -4.81 3.72 -5.81
N PHE A 90 -5.01 4.93 -5.29
CA PHE A 90 -4.08 5.54 -4.34
C PHE A 90 -3.97 4.72 -3.06
N THR A 91 -5.09 4.20 -2.56
CA THR A 91 -5.11 3.34 -1.38
C THR A 91 -4.36 2.04 -1.63
N TYR A 92 -4.53 1.45 -2.82
CA TYR A 92 -3.84 0.23 -3.23
C TYR A 92 -2.31 0.40 -3.22
N TYR A 93 -1.82 1.53 -3.75
CA TYR A 93 -0.38 1.81 -3.74
C TYR A 93 0.15 2.21 -2.37
N THR A 94 -0.64 2.95 -1.58
CA THR A 94 -0.17 3.56 -0.33
C THR A 94 -0.15 2.58 0.82
N TYR A 95 -1.15 1.70 0.92
CA TYR A 95 -1.36 0.88 2.11
C TYR A 95 -1.07 -0.60 1.89
N ASN A 96 -0.39 -1.20 2.86
CA ASN A 96 -0.26 -2.65 2.94
C ASN A 96 -1.49 -3.24 3.65
N LYS A 97 -2.44 -3.78 2.88
CA LYS A 97 -3.66 -4.42 3.40
C LYS A 97 -3.37 -5.48 4.47
N THR A 98 -2.29 -6.25 4.32
CA THR A 98 -1.92 -7.27 5.32
C THR A 98 -1.59 -6.64 6.66
N PHE A 99 -0.84 -5.54 6.67
CA PHE A 99 -0.50 -4.85 7.92
C PHE A 99 -1.71 -4.17 8.56
N ILE A 100 -2.62 -3.61 7.75
CA ILE A 100 -3.90 -3.08 8.26
C ILE A 100 -4.69 -4.21 8.94
N ILE A 101 -4.92 -5.31 8.24
CA ILE A 101 -5.73 -6.42 8.74
C ILE A 101 -5.10 -6.99 10.02
N THR A 102 -3.81 -7.29 10.01
CA THR A 102 -3.10 -7.80 11.19
C THR A 102 -3.18 -6.82 12.35
N GLY A 103 -2.94 -5.52 12.11
CA GLY A 103 -3.03 -4.49 13.14
C GLY A 103 -4.42 -4.40 13.77
N VAL A 104 -5.48 -4.35 12.95
CA VAL A 104 -6.88 -4.30 13.41
C VAL A 104 -7.22 -5.54 14.24
N VAL A 105 -6.88 -6.74 13.77
CA VAL A 105 -7.16 -7.99 14.48
C VAL A 105 -6.47 -8.03 15.84
N LEU A 106 -5.20 -7.63 15.91
CA LEU A 106 -4.44 -7.60 17.17
C LEU A 106 -5.02 -6.60 18.17
N VAL A 107 -5.46 -5.43 17.69
CA VAL A 107 -6.11 -4.41 18.55
C VAL A 107 -7.43 -4.94 19.10
N ILE A 108 -8.29 -5.53 18.24
CA ILE A 108 -9.57 -6.11 18.68
C ILE A 108 -9.33 -7.23 19.68
N LEU A 109 -8.39 -8.14 19.41
CA LEU A 109 -8.05 -9.24 20.30
C LEU A 109 -7.54 -8.72 21.65
N SER A 110 -6.69 -7.70 21.64
CA SER A 110 -6.22 -7.04 22.86
C SER A 110 -7.36 -6.48 23.69
N ILE A 111 -8.30 -5.76 23.08
CA ILE A 111 -9.48 -5.19 23.77
C ILE A 111 -10.32 -6.30 24.40
N LEU A 112 -10.57 -7.39 23.66
CA LEU A 112 -11.30 -8.55 24.19
C LEU A 112 -10.57 -9.18 25.37
N LEU A 113 -9.25 -9.35 25.30
CA LEU A 113 -8.47 -9.92 26.40
C LEU A 113 -8.44 -8.99 27.62
N PHE A 114 -8.40 -7.66 27.43
CA PHE A 114 -8.57 -6.71 28.54
C PHE A 114 -9.94 -6.87 29.21
N TYR A 115 -11.01 -6.96 28.42
CA TYR A 115 -12.36 -7.18 28.92
C TYR A 115 -12.44 -8.46 29.76
N TYR A 116 -11.99 -9.59 29.23
CA TYR A 116 -12.03 -10.86 29.95
C TYR A 116 -11.06 -10.90 31.14
N GLY A 117 -9.88 -10.30 31.03
CA GLY A 117 -8.84 -10.32 32.07
C GLY A 117 -9.17 -9.49 33.30
N LEU A 118 -9.94 -8.40 33.12
CA LEU A 118 -10.28 -7.47 34.21
C LEU A 118 -11.72 -7.62 34.72
N LEU A 119 -12.67 -7.96 33.83
CA LEU A 119 -14.11 -7.93 34.15
C LEU A 119 -14.73 -9.32 34.28
N THR A 120 -13.99 -10.39 34.04
CA THR A 120 -14.50 -11.76 34.13
C THR A 120 -13.56 -12.69 34.91
N SER A 121 -14.10 -13.81 35.38
CA SER A 121 -13.32 -14.84 36.08
C SER A 121 -12.56 -15.79 35.15
N VAL A 122 -12.67 -15.63 33.83
CA VAL A 122 -12.12 -16.56 32.82
C VAL A 122 -10.62 -16.77 33.01
N PHE A 123 -9.88 -15.71 33.36
CA PHE A 123 -8.43 -15.77 33.56
C PHE A 123 -8.01 -15.83 35.03
N ASN A 124 -8.89 -16.24 35.95
CA ASN A 124 -8.57 -16.29 37.38
C ASN A 124 -7.44 -17.26 37.75
N PHE A 125 -7.11 -18.20 36.86
CA PHE A 125 -5.99 -19.12 36.99
C PHE A 125 -4.61 -18.49 36.70
N MET A 126 -4.57 -17.30 36.07
CA MET A 126 -3.33 -16.55 35.81
C MET A 126 -3.07 -15.53 36.91
N ALA A 127 -1.81 -15.18 37.19
CA ALA A 127 -1.51 -14.04 38.06
C ALA A 127 -2.10 -12.72 37.47
N PRO A 128 -2.36 -11.68 38.30
CA PRO A 128 -2.91 -10.41 37.82
C PRO A 128 -2.04 -9.70 36.78
N GLU A 129 -0.71 -9.80 36.88
CA GLU A 129 0.16 -9.04 35.96
C GLU A 129 0.12 -9.56 34.51
N PRO A 130 0.19 -10.88 34.23
CA PRO A 130 -0.01 -11.44 32.89
C PRO A 130 -1.33 -11.03 32.22
N ARG A 131 -2.41 -10.89 33.00
CA ARG A 131 -3.75 -10.48 32.49
C ARG A 131 -3.75 -9.07 31.91
N ILE A 132 -2.78 -8.24 32.29
CA ILE A 132 -2.62 -6.86 31.81
C ILE A 132 -1.51 -6.77 30.76
N TYR A 133 -0.37 -7.45 30.99
CA TYR A 133 0.78 -7.36 30.10
C TYR A 133 0.54 -7.98 28.72
N ILE A 134 -0.12 -9.14 28.64
CA ILE A 134 -0.38 -9.80 27.35
C ILE A 134 -1.27 -8.92 26.45
N PRO A 135 -2.43 -8.41 26.92
CA PRO A 135 -3.22 -7.46 26.12
C PRO A 135 -2.45 -6.18 25.77
N THR A 136 -1.66 -5.64 26.70
CA THR A 136 -0.87 -4.41 26.46
C THR A 136 0.14 -4.60 25.33
N ILE A 137 0.89 -5.70 25.34
CA ILE A 137 1.88 -6.01 24.29
C ILE A 137 1.18 -6.18 22.94
N LEU A 138 0.05 -6.91 22.91
CA LEU A 138 -0.74 -7.09 21.68
C LEU A 138 -1.27 -5.76 21.15
N LEU A 139 -1.69 -4.84 22.04
CA LEU A 139 -2.13 -3.51 21.65
C LEU A 139 -1.00 -2.71 21.01
N LEU A 140 0.18 -2.69 21.64
CA LEU A 140 1.35 -1.98 21.14
C LEU A 140 1.76 -2.51 19.77
N ILE A 141 1.86 -3.83 19.61
CA ILE A 141 2.18 -4.46 18.32
C ILE A 141 1.11 -4.10 17.29
N GLY A 142 -0.18 -4.21 17.64
CA GLY A 142 -1.28 -3.89 16.73
C GLY A 142 -1.23 -2.44 16.22
N VAL A 143 -1.02 -1.47 17.12
CA VAL A 143 -0.86 -0.05 16.77
C VAL A 143 0.37 0.19 15.89
N ILE A 144 1.50 -0.47 16.18
CA ILE A 144 2.71 -0.38 15.36
C ILE A 144 2.43 -0.92 13.94
N PHE A 145 1.73 -2.05 13.80
CA PHE A 145 1.36 -2.59 12.50
C PHE A 145 0.45 -1.64 11.71
N LEU A 146 -0.50 -0.98 12.37
CA LEU A 146 -1.34 0.05 11.74
C LEU A 146 -0.51 1.26 11.29
N ALA A 147 0.43 1.73 12.11
CA ALA A 147 1.30 2.84 11.75
C ALA A 147 2.21 2.50 10.55
N LEU A 148 2.80 1.30 10.55
CA LEU A 148 3.64 0.79 9.46
C LEU A 148 2.85 0.42 8.20
N SER A 149 1.52 0.36 8.28
CA SER A 149 0.69 -0.01 7.13
C SER A 149 0.70 1.04 6.02
N LYS A 150 0.93 2.31 6.36
CA LYS A 150 1.13 3.39 5.40
C LYS A 150 2.56 3.32 4.90
N SER A 151 2.75 3.12 3.60
CA SER A 151 4.10 3.15 3.05
C SER A 151 4.68 4.56 3.08
N THR A 152 5.97 4.66 3.35
CA THR A 152 6.77 5.89 3.34
C THR A 152 6.76 6.63 1.99
N PHE A 153 6.24 6.01 0.94
CA PHE A 153 6.16 6.55 -0.41
C PHE A 153 4.84 7.26 -0.73
N SER A 154 4.10 7.79 0.25
CA SER A 154 2.86 8.52 -0.05
C SER A 154 3.12 9.71 -0.99
N TYR A 155 2.28 9.90 -2.01
CA TYR A 155 2.22 11.16 -2.74
C TYR A 155 2.07 12.29 -1.72
N ARG A 156 3.07 13.18 -1.64
CA ARG A 156 2.89 14.46 -0.96
C ARG A 156 2.06 15.33 -1.89
N LEU A 157 0.76 15.29 -1.70
CA LEU A 157 -0.14 16.37 -2.10
C LEU A 157 -0.31 17.22 -0.82
N GLU A 158 0.71 18.02 -0.50
CA GLU A 158 0.59 19.14 0.44
C GLU A 158 0.74 20.44 -0.35
#